data_AF-A0A097IF26-F1
#
_entry.id   AF-A0A097IF26-F1
#
_cell.length_a   1.000
_cell.length_b   1.000
_cell.length_c   1.000
_cell.angle_alpha   90.00
_cell.angle_beta   90.00
_cell.angle_gamma   90.00
#
_symmetry.space_group_name_H-M   'P 1'
#
loop_
_entity.id
_entity.type
_entity.pdbx_description
1 polymer ?
#
loop_
_entity_poly.entity_id
_entity_poly.type
_entity_poly.pdbx_seq_one_letter_code
_entity_poly.pdbx_strand_id
1 'polypeptide(L)'
;MDMVVDTDFPDWRTKCSIHSKAGSILHIPREGGFLCRIYVDLGQVLEDDNGRIRETPVKKVIAKANEIYHPYSIDVKDVAWSSVYEVGHRLVDAFDNSNPDNPDHHPHVFLTGDACHTHSAKAGQGMNVSMQDGFNIGWKLGAVLSGQASEKLLLTYHGERQPAAQNLINFDKQWSTLMATPPELLEDPQAVEKFYVSAEEFAAGMLTTYEQNLIVGDTTHQDLATGFPVGRRFKSHKAMRRCDAVVTHIGHEHVADGRWRIYAFADSPAPGEPSKMTAWADWMKTDDASPLRRFTPAEGDDNAVFDIKGIYRQGHHDFELFDAPDVFFPRMGTLSLTSYENVYAALPGEDIFAGRGISRDGAVVVVRPDQYVAAVLPLEDTAGLSEFFDRFLRE
;
A
#
# COMPACT_ATOMS: atom_id res chain seq x y z
N MET A 1 -5.35 24.60 12.43
CA MET A 1 -4.78 25.89 11.96
C MET A 1 -3.31 25.66 11.63
N ASP A 2 -2.83 26.30 10.57
CA ASP A 2 -1.44 26.25 10.09
C ASP A 2 -0.83 27.62 10.32
N MET A 3 0.24 27.68 11.11
CA MET A 3 0.75 28.93 11.65
C MET A 3 2.25 28.92 11.92
N VAL A 4 2.78 30.13 12.05
CA VAL A 4 4.13 30.41 12.51
C VAL A 4 4.03 31.12 13.85
N VAL A 5 4.77 30.63 14.85
CA VAL A 5 4.68 31.13 16.22
C VAL A 5 6.09 31.28 16.82
N ASP A 6 6.22 32.18 17.78
CA ASP A 6 7.26 32.08 18.81
C ASP A 6 6.67 31.31 20.00
N THR A 7 7.41 30.39 20.61
CA THR A 7 6.93 29.57 21.72
C THR A 7 8.07 29.08 22.60
N ASP A 8 7.76 28.79 23.85
CA ASP A 8 8.63 28.10 24.81
C ASP A 8 8.27 26.61 24.98
N PHE A 9 7.31 26.08 24.21
CA PHE A 9 6.97 24.65 24.22
C PHE A 9 8.14 23.83 23.64
N PRO A 10 8.80 22.95 24.43
CA PRO A 10 10.06 22.34 24.04
C PRO A 10 9.92 21.36 22.86
N ASP A 11 8.75 20.73 22.72
CA ASP A 11 8.47 19.75 21.68
C ASP A 11 7.77 20.34 20.45
N TRP A 12 7.89 21.66 20.21
CA TRP A 12 7.25 22.34 19.07
C TRP A 12 7.62 21.77 17.69
N ARG A 13 8.70 20.99 17.60
CA ARG A 13 9.17 20.34 16.37
C ARG A 13 8.92 18.83 16.35
N THR A 14 8.12 18.32 17.29
CA THR A 14 7.78 16.90 17.43
C THR A 14 6.28 16.72 17.26
N LYS A 15 5.84 15.60 16.66
CA LYS A 15 4.41 15.24 16.67
C LYS A 15 3.99 14.95 18.10
N CYS A 16 2.96 15.64 18.59
CA CYS A 16 2.48 15.46 19.97
C CYS A 16 0.96 15.25 20.02
N SER A 17 0.51 14.39 20.93
CA SER A 17 -0.86 14.41 21.46
C SER A 17 -0.81 15.08 22.83
N ILE A 18 -1.55 16.16 23.02
CA ILE A 18 -1.54 16.98 24.24
C ILE A 18 -2.93 16.90 24.86
N HIS A 19 -3.00 16.48 26.12
CA HIS A 19 -4.24 16.42 26.91
C HIS A 19 -4.10 17.33 28.13
N SER A 20 -5.10 18.19 28.34
CA SER A 20 -5.19 19.03 29.54
C SER A 20 -6.65 19.17 29.98
N LYS A 21 -6.87 19.78 31.15
CA LYS A 21 -8.22 20.11 31.62
C LYS A 21 -8.94 21.12 30.72
N ALA A 22 -8.19 21.90 29.94
CA ALA A 22 -8.76 22.86 29.01
C ALA A 22 -9.21 22.20 27.69
N GLY A 23 -8.69 21.03 27.33
CA GLY A 23 -9.01 20.33 26.09
C GLY A 23 -7.83 19.53 25.56
N SER A 24 -7.89 19.16 24.28
CA SER A 24 -6.82 18.42 23.61
C SER A 24 -6.28 19.13 22.37
N ILE A 25 -5.00 18.92 22.08
CA ILE A 25 -4.35 19.34 20.84
C ILE A 25 -3.65 18.14 20.19
N LEU A 26 -3.91 17.93 18.90
CA LEU A 26 -3.01 17.17 18.04
C LEU A 26 -2.08 18.16 17.32
N HIS A 27 -0.79 18.07 17.64
CA HIS A 27 0.27 18.95 17.13
C HIS A 27 1.06 18.24 16.02
N ILE A 28 1.19 18.87 14.86
CA ILE A 28 1.84 18.33 13.66
C ILE A 28 2.86 19.35 13.12
N PRO A 29 4.17 19.14 13.32
CA PRO A 29 5.19 19.96 12.72
C PRO A 29 5.12 19.87 11.20
N ARG A 30 5.29 21.00 10.51
CA ARG A 30 5.24 21.08 9.05
C ARG A 30 6.63 21.37 8.47
N GLU A 31 6.70 21.26 7.15
CA GLU A 31 7.87 21.53 6.34
C GLU A 31 8.41 22.97 6.52
N GLY A 32 9.67 23.19 6.13
CA GLY A 32 10.29 24.52 6.17
C GLY A 32 10.78 24.99 7.55
N GLY A 33 10.67 24.16 8.59
CA GLY A 33 11.28 24.42 9.90
C GLY A 33 10.50 25.36 10.83
N PHE A 34 9.60 26.19 10.29
CA PHE A 34 8.84 27.19 11.06
C PHE A 34 7.35 26.88 11.15
N LEU A 35 6.75 26.35 10.07
CA LEU A 35 5.32 26.08 10.02
C LEU A 35 4.95 24.93 10.96
N CYS A 36 3.81 25.08 11.63
CA CYS A 36 3.19 24.02 12.41
C CYS A 36 1.67 24.01 12.18
N ARG A 37 1.09 22.80 12.18
CA ARG A 37 -0.35 22.59 12.20
C ARG A 37 -0.77 22.11 13.58
N ILE A 38 -1.75 22.78 14.18
CA ILE A 38 -2.44 22.24 15.37
C ILE A 38 -3.92 22.01 15.07
N TYR A 39 -4.44 20.89 15.58
CA TYR A 39 -5.85 20.62 15.69
C TYR A 39 -6.25 20.87 17.14
N VAL A 40 -7.05 21.90 17.38
CA VAL A 40 -7.55 22.26 18.70
C VAL A 40 -8.96 21.71 18.84
N ASP A 41 -9.20 20.94 19.88
CA ASP A 41 -10.55 20.48 20.23
C ASP A 41 -11.39 21.67 20.73
N LEU A 42 -12.48 21.96 20.01
CA LEU A 42 -13.43 23.03 20.35
C LEU A 42 -14.63 22.51 21.16
N GLY A 43 -14.66 21.23 21.52
CA GLY A 43 -15.75 20.59 22.24
C GLY A 43 -16.83 20.01 21.33
N GLN A 44 -17.93 19.58 21.95
CA GLN A 44 -19.07 18.99 21.24
C GLN A 44 -19.94 20.06 20.59
N VAL A 45 -20.31 19.83 19.34
CA VAL A 45 -21.24 20.66 18.57
C VAL A 45 -22.67 20.25 18.93
N LEU A 46 -23.54 21.21 19.25
CA LEU A 46 -24.95 20.94 19.54
C LEU A 46 -25.70 20.58 18.25
N GLU A 47 -26.73 19.73 18.33
CA GLU A 47 -27.53 19.33 17.16
C GLU A 47 -28.19 20.52 16.43
N ASP A 48 -28.49 21.60 17.16
CA ASP A 48 -29.08 22.84 16.65
C ASP A 48 -28.04 23.96 16.38
N ASP A 49 -26.75 23.62 16.38
CA ASP A 49 -25.68 24.60 16.11
C ASP A 49 -25.82 25.23 14.73
N ASN A 50 -26.40 24.53 13.75
CA ASN A 50 -26.63 25.01 12.38
C ASN A 50 -25.36 25.57 11.71
N GLY A 51 -24.19 25.01 12.06
CA GLY A 51 -22.90 25.40 11.49
C GLY A 51 -22.27 26.64 12.12
N ARG A 52 -22.85 27.22 13.19
CA ARG A 52 -22.28 28.36 13.92
C ARG A 52 -20.86 28.08 14.43
N ILE A 53 -20.53 26.83 14.77
CA ILE A 53 -19.18 26.43 15.19
C ILE A 53 -18.13 26.75 14.11
N ARG A 54 -18.51 26.71 12.82
CA ARG A 54 -17.62 27.01 11.69
C ARG A 54 -17.27 28.50 11.60
N GLU A 55 -18.06 29.35 12.24
CA GLU A 55 -17.84 30.80 12.34
C GLU A 55 -16.91 31.15 13.52
N THR A 56 -16.37 30.16 14.25
CA THR A 56 -15.47 30.39 15.38
C THR A 56 -14.26 31.23 14.93
N PRO A 57 -14.07 32.44 15.47
CA PRO A 57 -12.95 33.28 15.09
C PRO A 57 -11.62 32.64 15.48
N VAL A 58 -10.63 32.70 14.60
CA VAL A 58 -9.28 32.16 14.82
C VAL A 58 -8.67 32.63 16.15
N LYS A 59 -8.91 33.89 16.55
CA LYS A 59 -8.46 34.43 17.84
C LYS A 59 -8.97 33.64 19.05
N LYS A 60 -10.21 33.14 19.01
CA LYS A 60 -10.75 32.27 20.08
C LYS A 60 -10.04 30.93 20.11
N VAL A 61 -9.73 30.37 18.94
CA VAL A 61 -9.01 29.10 18.83
C VAL A 61 -7.57 29.25 19.33
N ILE A 62 -6.89 30.37 19.07
CA ILE A 62 -5.54 30.67 19.59
C ILE A 62 -5.56 30.82 21.11
N ALA A 63 -6.55 31.53 21.67
CA ALA A 63 -6.71 31.65 23.11
C ALA A 63 -6.90 30.27 23.76
N LYS A 64 -7.75 29.44 23.16
CA LYS A 64 -7.98 28.07 23.61
C LYS A 64 -6.72 27.20 23.54
N ALA A 65 -5.93 27.36 22.48
CA ALA A 65 -4.66 26.65 22.35
C ALA A 65 -3.67 27.02 23.47
N ASN A 66 -3.54 28.30 23.80
CA ASN A 66 -2.70 28.76 24.92
C ASN A 66 -3.17 28.21 26.28
N GLU A 67 -4.50 28.10 26.51
CA GLU A 67 -5.02 27.43 27.71
C GLU A 67 -4.57 25.95 27.79
N ILE A 68 -4.52 25.27 26.64
CA ILE A 68 -4.12 23.85 26.57
C ILE A 68 -2.60 23.69 26.72
N TYR A 69 -1.80 24.60 26.17
CA TYR A 69 -0.33 24.55 26.24
C TYR A 69 0.26 24.93 27.61
N HIS A 70 -0.51 25.61 28.48
CA HIS A 70 -0.04 26.06 29.79
C HIS A 70 0.68 24.95 30.58
N PRO A 71 1.88 25.19 31.15
CA PRO A 71 2.50 26.51 31.42
C PRO A 71 3.25 27.13 30.23
N TYR A 72 3.35 26.45 29.10
CA TYR A 72 3.95 26.99 27.88
C TYR A 72 2.97 27.93 27.17
N SER A 73 3.50 28.72 26.24
CA SER A 73 2.75 29.72 25.48
C SER A 73 3.10 29.68 24.00
N ILE A 74 2.15 30.07 23.17
CA ILE A 74 2.35 30.30 21.74
C ILE A 74 1.98 31.76 21.40
N ASP A 75 2.95 32.49 20.84
CA ASP A 75 2.76 33.83 20.28
C ASP A 75 2.69 33.73 18.75
N VAL A 76 1.45 33.71 18.24
CA VAL A 76 1.16 33.49 16.82
C VAL A 76 1.50 34.73 16.01
N LYS A 77 2.50 34.61 15.13
CA LYS A 77 2.97 35.70 14.27
C LYS A 77 2.19 35.78 12.97
N ASP A 78 1.86 34.62 12.41
CA ASP A 78 1.09 34.52 11.16
C ASP A 78 0.27 33.23 11.12
N VAL A 79 -0.90 33.31 10.48
CA VAL A 79 -1.79 32.16 10.25
C VAL A 79 -1.94 31.99 8.74
N ALA A 80 -1.16 31.07 8.19
CA ALA A 80 -1.17 30.76 6.77
C ALA A 80 -2.51 30.16 6.33
N TRP A 81 -3.14 29.34 7.19
CA TRP A 81 -4.45 28.75 6.91
C TRP A 81 -5.20 28.33 8.17
N SER A 82 -6.54 28.42 8.15
CA SER A 82 -7.38 27.89 9.23
C SER A 82 -8.74 27.42 8.70
N SER A 83 -9.28 26.39 9.35
CA SER A 83 -10.65 25.92 9.14
C SER A 83 -11.16 25.28 10.43
N VAL A 84 -12.48 25.08 10.48
CA VAL A 84 -13.14 24.27 11.50
C VAL A 84 -13.53 22.96 10.84
N TYR A 85 -12.91 21.88 11.32
CA TYR A 85 -13.15 20.54 10.80
C TYR A 85 -14.12 19.80 11.73
N GLU A 86 -15.29 19.48 11.19
CA GLU A 86 -16.32 18.72 11.88
C GLU A 86 -16.16 17.24 11.56
N VAL A 87 -16.06 16.41 12.59
CA VAL A 87 -15.83 14.97 12.42
C VAL A 87 -17.16 14.29 12.08
N GLY A 88 -17.24 13.72 10.87
CA GLY A 88 -18.34 12.84 10.46
C GLY A 88 -17.79 11.56 9.87
N HIS A 89 -18.09 10.42 10.50
CA HIS A 89 -17.84 9.09 9.92
C HIS A 89 -18.98 8.73 8.98
N ARG A 90 -18.71 8.70 7.67
CA ARG A 90 -19.68 8.28 6.66
C ARG A 90 -19.04 7.26 5.74
N LEU A 91 -19.83 6.30 5.30
CA LEU A 91 -19.46 5.29 4.32
C LEU A 91 -20.67 5.05 3.42
N VAL A 92 -20.48 5.04 2.12
CA VAL A 92 -21.49 4.61 1.16
C VAL A 92 -21.63 3.08 1.17
N ASP A 93 -22.82 2.58 0.89
CA ASP A 93 -23.06 1.13 0.84
C ASP A 93 -22.33 0.47 -0.34
N ALA A 94 -22.18 1.19 -1.46
CA ALA A 94 -21.54 0.70 -2.67
C ALA A 94 -20.57 1.73 -3.27
N PHE A 95 -19.42 1.23 -3.77
CA PHE A 95 -18.38 2.06 -4.39
C PHE A 95 -18.52 2.13 -5.91
N ASP A 96 -19.45 1.36 -6.45
CA ASP A 96 -19.80 1.36 -7.86
C ASP A 96 -21.30 1.12 -8.03
N ASN A 97 -21.76 1.13 -9.29
CA ASN A 97 -23.15 0.86 -9.65
C ASN A 97 -23.40 -0.60 -10.08
N SER A 98 -22.56 -1.55 -9.68
CA SER A 98 -22.81 -2.96 -9.98
C SER A 98 -24.10 -3.43 -9.28
N ASN A 99 -24.75 -4.44 -9.87
CA ASN A 99 -25.98 -5.01 -9.31
C ASN A 99 -25.70 -6.42 -8.77
N PRO A 100 -25.71 -6.64 -7.44
CA PRO A 100 -25.48 -7.96 -6.86
C PRO A 100 -26.54 -8.99 -7.27
N ASP A 101 -27.76 -8.54 -7.63
CA ASP A 101 -28.84 -9.42 -8.11
C ASP A 101 -28.72 -9.76 -9.60
N ASN A 102 -27.80 -9.11 -10.33
CA ASN A 102 -27.52 -9.39 -11.72
C ASN A 102 -26.00 -9.51 -11.96
N PRO A 103 -25.43 -10.72 -11.89
CA PRO A 103 -23.98 -10.94 -12.02
C PRO A 103 -23.42 -10.56 -13.41
N ASP A 104 -24.27 -10.37 -14.42
CA ASP A 104 -23.87 -9.89 -15.74
C ASP A 104 -23.87 -8.34 -15.84
N HIS A 105 -24.28 -7.63 -14.79
CA HIS A 105 -24.24 -6.17 -14.74
C HIS A 105 -22.89 -5.67 -14.23
N HIS A 106 -21.98 -5.38 -15.16
CA HIS A 106 -20.68 -4.79 -14.86
C HIS A 106 -20.78 -3.30 -14.49
N PRO A 107 -19.95 -2.82 -13.53
CA PRO A 107 -19.97 -1.43 -13.11
C PRO A 107 -19.39 -0.49 -14.17
N HIS A 108 -20.01 0.68 -14.32
CA HIS A 108 -19.59 1.76 -15.23
C HIS A 108 -19.37 3.10 -14.52
N VAL A 109 -19.89 3.24 -13.31
CA VAL A 109 -19.74 4.44 -12.47
C VAL A 109 -19.09 4.01 -11.17
N PHE A 110 -18.01 4.70 -10.80
CA PHE A 110 -17.21 4.42 -9.62
C PHE A 110 -17.10 5.68 -8.76
N LEU A 111 -17.14 5.50 -7.45
CA LEU A 111 -16.83 6.53 -6.46
C LEU A 111 -15.47 6.20 -5.85
N THR A 112 -14.67 7.22 -5.51
CA THR A 112 -13.35 7.08 -4.88
C THR A 112 -13.15 8.13 -3.79
N GLY A 113 -12.36 7.80 -2.76
CA GLY A 113 -11.98 8.75 -1.70
C GLY A 113 -13.15 9.31 -0.90
N ASP A 114 -13.09 10.61 -0.57
CA ASP A 114 -14.10 11.30 0.25
C ASP A 114 -15.54 11.22 -0.31
N ALA A 115 -15.73 10.90 -1.59
CA ALA A 115 -17.05 10.63 -2.17
C ALA A 115 -17.66 9.32 -1.64
N CYS A 116 -16.83 8.37 -1.21
CA CYS A 116 -17.23 7.09 -0.65
C CYS A 116 -17.19 7.07 0.88
N HIS A 117 -16.14 7.64 1.46
CA HIS A 117 -15.89 7.51 2.89
C HIS A 117 -15.29 8.79 3.46
N THR A 118 -15.84 9.25 4.58
CA THR A 118 -15.25 10.34 5.36
C THR A 118 -15.00 9.85 6.77
N HIS A 119 -13.86 10.21 7.34
CA HIS A 119 -13.46 9.83 8.69
C HIS A 119 -12.67 10.98 9.33
N SER A 120 -12.33 10.88 10.61
CA SER A 120 -11.67 11.99 11.31
C SER A 120 -10.27 12.29 10.75
N ALA A 121 -9.82 13.54 10.92
CA ALA A 121 -8.46 13.95 10.62
C ALA A 121 -7.43 13.43 11.65
N LYS A 122 -7.87 12.87 12.79
CA LYS A 122 -6.98 12.51 13.91
C LYS A 122 -5.98 11.41 13.54
N ALA A 123 -6.36 10.50 12.65
CA ALA A 123 -5.47 9.43 12.16
C ALA A 123 -4.66 9.83 10.90
N GLY A 124 -4.90 11.00 10.30
CA GLY A 124 -4.18 11.48 9.12
C GLY A 124 -4.41 10.66 7.83
N GLN A 125 -5.48 9.88 7.75
CA GLN A 125 -5.66 8.87 6.69
C GLN A 125 -6.38 9.35 5.42
N GLY A 126 -7.06 10.51 5.43
CA GLY A 126 -8.10 10.83 4.43
C GLY A 126 -7.57 10.83 3.00
N MET A 127 -6.56 11.67 2.74
CA MET A 127 -5.91 11.72 1.43
C MET A 127 -5.21 10.40 1.08
N ASN A 128 -4.57 9.74 2.05
CA ASN A 128 -3.80 8.52 1.82
C ASN A 128 -4.68 7.38 1.31
N VAL A 129 -5.82 7.15 1.95
CA VAL A 129 -6.76 6.08 1.60
C VAL A 129 -7.50 6.42 0.31
N SER A 130 -7.85 7.71 0.12
CA SER A 130 -8.42 8.19 -1.15
C SER A 130 -7.51 7.95 -2.34
N MET A 131 -6.20 8.22 -2.21
CA MET A 131 -5.24 7.92 -3.27
C MET A 131 -5.11 6.40 -3.52
N GLN A 132 -5.19 5.58 -2.47
CA GLN A 132 -5.16 4.12 -2.61
C GLN A 132 -6.41 3.57 -3.33
N ASP A 133 -7.57 4.18 -3.16
CA ASP A 133 -8.75 3.84 -3.97
C ASP A 133 -8.49 4.10 -5.45
N GLY A 134 -7.97 5.29 -5.77
CA GLY A 134 -7.58 5.67 -7.13
C GLY A 134 -6.50 4.75 -7.73
N PHE A 135 -5.48 4.40 -6.94
CA PHE A 135 -4.41 3.50 -7.36
C PHE A 135 -4.91 2.07 -7.63
N ASN A 136 -5.89 1.60 -6.85
CA ASN A 136 -6.52 0.29 -7.04
C ASN A 136 -7.41 0.22 -8.30
N ILE A 137 -8.27 1.22 -8.55
CA ILE A 137 -9.16 1.21 -9.72
C ILE A 137 -8.44 1.57 -11.03
N GLY A 138 -7.40 2.42 -10.96
CA GLY A 138 -6.73 2.98 -12.14
C GLY A 138 -6.17 1.93 -13.09
N TRP A 139 -5.41 0.96 -12.58
CA TRP A 139 -4.85 -0.10 -13.42
C TRP A 139 -5.92 -1.08 -13.93
N LYS A 140 -6.97 -1.33 -13.14
CA LYS A 140 -8.08 -2.22 -13.52
C LYS A 140 -8.84 -1.64 -14.71
N LEU A 141 -9.17 -0.34 -14.66
CA LEU A 141 -9.75 0.38 -15.79
C LEU A 141 -8.82 0.38 -17.00
N GLY A 142 -7.52 0.64 -16.80
CA GLY A 142 -6.53 0.60 -17.88
C GLY A 142 -6.47 -0.76 -18.60
N ALA A 143 -6.47 -1.87 -17.85
CA ALA A 143 -6.45 -3.21 -18.40
C ALA A 143 -7.75 -3.57 -19.16
N VAL A 144 -8.92 -3.18 -18.63
CA VAL A 144 -10.21 -3.43 -19.31
C VAL A 144 -10.36 -2.58 -20.58
N LEU A 145 -10.04 -1.29 -20.50
CA LEU A 145 -10.16 -0.36 -21.64
C LEU A 145 -9.19 -0.66 -22.78
N SER A 146 -8.03 -1.25 -22.46
CA SER A 146 -7.06 -1.73 -23.46
C SER A 146 -7.39 -3.12 -24.02
N GLY A 147 -8.44 -3.77 -23.52
CA GLY A 147 -8.84 -5.12 -23.92
C GLY A 147 -8.02 -6.24 -23.29
N GLN A 148 -7.03 -5.94 -22.45
CA GLN A 148 -6.14 -6.91 -21.79
C GLN A 148 -6.83 -7.73 -20.69
N ALA A 149 -7.95 -7.23 -20.15
CA ALA A 149 -8.68 -7.91 -19.09
C ALA A 149 -10.20 -7.88 -19.30
N SER A 150 -10.89 -8.86 -18.70
CA SER A 150 -12.34 -8.94 -18.64
C SER A 150 -12.95 -7.86 -17.73
N GLU A 151 -14.15 -7.38 -18.05
CA GLU A 151 -14.90 -6.42 -17.21
C GLU A 151 -15.18 -6.95 -15.80
N LYS A 152 -15.16 -8.27 -15.60
CA LYS A 152 -15.23 -8.92 -14.28
C LYS A 152 -14.13 -8.43 -13.33
N LEU A 153 -13.00 -7.95 -13.85
CA LEU A 153 -11.94 -7.34 -13.06
C LEU A 153 -12.43 -6.13 -12.25
N LEU A 154 -13.36 -5.34 -12.81
CA LEU A 154 -13.85 -4.12 -12.17
C LEU A 154 -14.69 -4.40 -10.92
N LEU A 155 -15.36 -5.55 -10.85
CA LEU A 155 -16.13 -5.98 -9.68
C LEU A 155 -15.26 -6.14 -8.42
N THR A 156 -13.95 -6.35 -8.59
CA THR A 156 -13.01 -6.48 -7.47
C THR A 156 -12.78 -5.14 -6.75
N TYR A 157 -13.08 -3.99 -7.37
CA TYR A 157 -12.83 -2.69 -6.76
C TYR A 157 -13.68 -2.48 -5.51
N HIS A 158 -15.01 -2.63 -5.61
CA HIS A 158 -15.89 -2.52 -4.45
C HIS A 158 -15.54 -3.56 -3.37
N GLY A 159 -15.38 -4.83 -3.77
CA GLY A 159 -15.08 -5.93 -2.85
C GLY A 159 -13.75 -5.78 -2.10
N GLU A 160 -12.80 -5.01 -2.64
CA GLU A 160 -11.53 -4.72 -1.98
C GLU A 160 -11.55 -3.43 -1.16
N ARG A 161 -12.12 -2.36 -1.71
CA ARG A 161 -11.97 -1.01 -1.16
C ARG A 161 -13.03 -0.63 -0.15
N GLN A 162 -14.26 -1.12 -0.30
CA GLN A 162 -15.31 -0.84 0.68
C GLN A 162 -14.98 -1.48 2.05
N PRO A 163 -14.58 -2.77 2.14
CA PRO A 163 -14.20 -3.36 3.42
C PRO A 163 -12.97 -2.70 4.04
N ALA A 164 -11.99 -2.29 3.21
CA ALA A 164 -10.82 -1.56 3.69
C ALA A 164 -11.20 -0.20 4.31
N ALA A 165 -12.11 0.55 3.69
CA ALA A 165 -12.63 1.81 4.23
C ALA A 165 -13.47 1.59 5.51
N GLN A 166 -14.25 0.52 5.57
CA GLN A 166 -15.00 0.17 6.79
C GLN A 166 -14.07 -0.16 7.96
N ASN A 167 -12.99 -0.92 7.72
CA ASN A 167 -11.98 -1.22 8.73
C ASN A 167 -11.30 0.04 9.25
N LEU A 168 -11.02 1.00 8.37
CA LEU A 168 -10.53 2.33 8.73
C LEU A 168 -11.49 3.12 9.59
N ILE A 169 -12.78 3.14 9.26
CA ILE A 169 -13.78 3.83 10.08
C ILE A 169 -13.89 3.19 11.46
N ASN A 170 -13.85 1.86 11.54
CA ASN A 170 -13.89 1.13 12.82
C ASN A 170 -12.66 1.48 13.68
N PHE A 171 -11.48 1.50 13.06
CA PHE A 171 -10.24 1.92 13.71
C PHE A 171 -10.31 3.39 14.20
N ASP A 172 -10.74 4.31 13.34
CA ASP A 172 -10.79 5.74 13.67
C ASP A 172 -11.84 6.06 14.74
N LYS A 173 -12.94 5.30 14.82
CA LYS A 173 -13.90 5.37 15.93
C LYS A 173 -13.27 4.98 17.27
N GLN A 174 -12.50 3.89 17.31
CA GLN A 174 -11.77 3.47 18.51
C GLN A 174 -10.74 4.53 18.92
N TRP A 175 -9.93 5.01 17.96
CA TRP A 175 -8.93 6.04 18.21
C TRP A 175 -9.53 7.36 18.70
N SER A 176 -10.58 7.84 18.03
CA SER A 176 -11.24 9.10 18.38
C SER A 176 -11.86 9.06 19.77
N THR A 177 -12.43 7.91 20.16
CA THR A 177 -12.97 7.68 21.50
C THR A 177 -11.85 7.74 22.54
N LEU A 178 -10.76 7.02 22.30
CA LEU A 178 -9.61 6.99 23.21
C LEU A 178 -8.99 8.38 23.42
N MET A 179 -8.90 9.20 22.37
CA MET A 179 -8.41 10.58 22.44
C MET A 179 -9.35 11.56 23.14
N ALA A 180 -10.66 11.29 23.14
CA ALA A 180 -11.66 12.14 23.77
C ALA A 180 -11.85 11.83 25.26
N THR A 181 -11.49 10.61 25.70
CA THR A 181 -11.60 10.20 27.11
C THR A 181 -10.58 10.93 27.98
N PRO A 182 -11.01 11.63 29.04
CA PRO A 182 -10.10 12.22 30.02
C PRO A 182 -9.17 11.16 30.64
N PRO A 183 -7.89 11.46 30.87
CA PRO A 183 -6.93 10.49 31.42
C PRO A 183 -7.38 9.82 32.73
N GLU A 184 -8.14 10.54 33.56
CA GLU A 184 -8.65 10.04 34.85
C GLU A 184 -9.75 8.98 34.70
N LEU A 185 -10.36 8.87 33.51
CA LEU A 185 -11.41 7.90 33.19
C LEU A 185 -10.88 6.71 32.37
N LEU A 186 -9.59 6.70 32.00
CA LEU A 186 -8.97 5.56 31.35
C LEU A 186 -8.72 4.44 32.37
N GLU A 187 -9.17 3.22 32.06
CA GLU A 187 -8.91 2.05 32.90
C GLU A 187 -7.41 1.71 32.98
N ASP A 188 -6.68 1.99 31.90
CA ASP A 188 -5.22 1.85 31.81
C ASP A 188 -4.61 3.20 31.39
N PRO A 189 -3.76 3.83 32.23
CA PRO A 189 -3.05 5.05 31.88
C PRO A 189 -2.17 4.93 30.63
N GLN A 190 -1.77 3.71 30.26
CA GLN A 190 -0.99 3.41 29.05
C GLN A 190 -1.86 3.01 27.85
N ALA A 191 -3.19 3.02 27.96
CA ALA A 191 -4.07 2.58 26.87
C ALA A 191 -3.83 3.36 25.56
N VAL A 192 -3.61 4.67 25.67
CA VAL A 192 -3.27 5.56 24.55
C VAL A 192 -1.98 5.12 23.87
N GLU A 193 -0.92 4.90 24.65
CA GLU A 193 0.39 4.49 24.13
C GLU A 193 0.31 3.11 23.48
N LYS A 194 -0.29 2.13 24.15
CA LYS A 194 -0.45 0.77 23.65
C LYS A 194 -1.22 0.73 22.34
N PHE A 195 -2.33 1.46 22.26
CA PHE A 195 -3.12 1.56 21.03
C PHE A 195 -2.31 2.26 19.93
N TYR A 196 -1.61 3.36 20.24
CA TYR A 196 -0.80 4.07 19.24
C TYR A 196 0.29 3.18 18.64
N VAL A 197 1.00 2.40 19.46
CA VAL A 197 2.02 1.44 19.00
C VAL A 197 1.40 0.30 18.19
N SER A 198 0.30 -0.29 18.67
CA SER A 198 -0.35 -1.39 17.95
C SER A 198 -0.99 -0.93 16.63
N ALA A 199 -1.33 0.36 16.54
CA ALA A 199 -1.94 0.99 15.38
C ALA A 199 -0.93 1.51 14.34
N GLU A 200 0.37 1.45 14.61
CA GLU A 200 1.37 2.11 13.78
C GLU A 200 1.35 1.59 12.34
N GLU A 201 1.34 0.27 12.15
CA GLU A 201 1.24 -0.32 10.81
C GLU A 201 -0.07 0.04 10.11
N PHE A 202 -1.17 0.19 10.87
CA PHE A 202 -2.46 0.59 10.33
C PHE A 202 -2.42 2.04 9.82
N ALA A 203 -1.93 2.95 10.66
CA ALA A 203 -1.78 4.36 10.33
C ALA A 203 -0.73 4.61 9.23
N ALA A 204 0.23 3.69 9.06
CA ALA A 204 1.16 3.72 7.94
C ALA A 204 0.54 3.19 6.62
N GLY A 205 -0.73 2.73 6.63
CA GLY A 205 -1.40 2.13 5.47
C GLY A 205 -0.86 0.73 5.12
N MET A 206 -0.16 0.08 6.04
CA MET A 206 0.58 -1.17 5.78
C MET A 206 -0.20 -2.43 6.16
N LEU A 207 -1.34 -2.31 6.86
CA LEU A 207 -2.17 -3.44 7.29
C LEU A 207 -3.29 -3.84 6.33
N THR A 208 -3.51 -3.11 5.24
CA THR A 208 -4.52 -3.50 4.24
C THR A 208 -4.25 -4.92 3.75
N THR A 209 -5.26 -5.78 3.92
CA THR A 209 -5.25 -7.18 3.52
C THR A 209 -6.54 -7.43 2.76
N TYR A 210 -6.45 -7.76 1.47
CA TYR A 210 -7.59 -8.14 0.67
C TYR A 210 -7.92 -9.63 0.88
N GLU A 211 -9.21 -9.94 0.94
CA GLU A 211 -9.69 -11.31 0.95
C GLU A 211 -9.54 -11.96 -0.43
N GLN A 212 -9.58 -13.30 -0.46
CA GLN A 212 -9.52 -14.07 -1.68
C GLN A 212 -10.62 -13.65 -2.65
N ASN A 213 -10.25 -13.37 -3.90
CA ASN A 213 -11.16 -12.95 -4.95
C ASN A 213 -10.59 -13.32 -6.33
N LEU A 214 -11.12 -12.71 -7.40
CA LEU A 214 -10.68 -12.96 -8.78
C LEU A 214 -9.17 -12.76 -9.01
N ILE A 215 -8.56 -11.79 -8.30
CA ILE A 215 -7.16 -11.37 -8.46
C ILE A 215 -6.33 -11.52 -7.18
N VAL A 216 -6.87 -12.19 -6.17
CA VAL A 216 -6.19 -12.54 -4.91
C VAL A 216 -6.41 -14.04 -4.68
N GLY A 217 -5.33 -14.81 -4.74
CA GLY A 217 -5.34 -16.26 -4.54
C GLY A 217 -5.61 -16.66 -3.09
N ASP A 218 -5.68 -17.97 -2.85
CA ASP A 218 -5.71 -18.51 -1.49
C ASP A 218 -4.32 -18.49 -0.84
N THR A 219 -4.26 -18.94 0.42
CA THR A 219 -3.04 -18.94 1.23
C THR A 219 -2.42 -20.34 1.39
N THR A 220 -2.76 -21.30 0.51
CA THR A 220 -2.33 -22.71 0.65
C THR A 220 -0.82 -22.85 0.73
N HIS A 221 -0.08 -22.02 -0.02
CA HIS A 221 1.38 -22.05 -0.12
C HIS A 221 2.06 -20.85 0.54
N GLN A 222 1.39 -20.21 1.50
CA GLN A 222 1.91 -19.00 2.16
C GLN A 222 3.23 -19.23 2.90
N ASP A 223 3.48 -20.46 3.35
CA ASP A 223 4.70 -20.89 4.02
C ASP A 223 5.94 -20.81 3.12
N LEU A 224 5.78 -20.83 1.79
CA LEU A 224 6.89 -20.65 0.85
C LEU A 224 7.47 -19.23 0.87
N ALA A 225 6.70 -18.24 1.29
CA ALA A 225 7.11 -16.84 1.32
C ALA A 225 6.41 -16.06 2.43
N THR A 226 6.65 -16.43 3.70
CA THR A 226 5.94 -15.87 4.87
C THR A 226 6.05 -14.34 5.02
N GLY A 227 7.12 -13.73 4.49
CA GLY A 227 7.33 -12.29 4.45
C GLY A 227 6.57 -11.55 3.34
N PHE A 228 5.85 -12.27 2.48
CA PHE A 228 4.98 -11.75 1.43
C PHE A 228 3.56 -12.32 1.59
N PRO A 229 2.77 -11.82 2.57
CA PRO A 229 1.41 -12.30 2.77
C PRO A 229 0.51 -11.99 1.58
N VAL A 230 -0.20 -12.99 1.06
CA VAL A 230 -1.20 -12.82 0.00
C VAL A 230 -2.27 -11.82 0.46
N GLY A 231 -2.68 -10.94 -0.44
CA GLY A 231 -3.64 -9.86 -0.16
C GLY A 231 -3.03 -8.63 0.50
N ARG A 232 -1.75 -8.66 0.93
CA ARG A 232 -1.05 -7.48 1.50
C ARG A 232 -0.10 -6.84 0.50
N ARG A 233 0.23 -5.58 0.73
CA ARG A 233 1.20 -4.84 -0.08
C ARG A 233 2.58 -5.49 -0.03
N PHE A 234 3.27 -5.54 -1.16
CA PHE A 234 4.59 -6.14 -1.30
C PHE A 234 5.61 -5.42 -0.41
N LYS A 235 6.14 -6.12 0.60
CA LYS A 235 7.12 -5.56 1.52
C LYS A 235 8.52 -5.67 0.94
N SER A 236 8.93 -4.67 0.17
CA SER A 236 10.26 -4.61 -0.47
C SER A 236 11.41 -4.94 0.49
N HIS A 237 12.44 -5.61 0.00
CA HIS A 237 13.69 -5.92 0.72
C HIS A 237 14.87 -5.59 -0.19
N LYS A 238 16.05 -5.34 0.39
CA LYS A 238 17.24 -5.10 -0.41
C LYS A 238 17.75 -6.40 -1.05
N ALA A 239 18.23 -6.27 -2.27
CA ALA A 239 19.01 -7.28 -2.98
C ALA A 239 20.03 -6.55 -3.87
N MET A 240 21.01 -7.28 -4.39
CA MET A 240 21.97 -6.73 -5.34
C MET A 240 21.51 -7.04 -6.76
N ARG A 241 21.29 -6.01 -7.58
CA ARG A 241 21.06 -6.19 -9.01
C ARG A 241 22.34 -6.70 -9.67
N ARG A 242 22.24 -7.78 -10.44
CA ARG A 242 23.43 -8.51 -10.89
C ARG A 242 24.22 -7.80 -11.97
N CYS A 243 23.58 -7.06 -12.86
CA CYS A 243 24.28 -6.45 -13.99
C CYS A 243 25.27 -5.35 -13.60
N ASP A 244 25.04 -4.66 -12.48
CA ASP A 244 25.79 -3.46 -12.08
C ASP A 244 26.17 -3.40 -10.59
N ALA A 245 25.86 -4.46 -9.83
CA ALA A 245 26.09 -4.57 -8.39
C ALA A 245 25.38 -3.49 -7.55
N VAL A 246 24.34 -2.84 -8.08
CA VAL A 246 23.56 -1.86 -7.33
C VAL A 246 22.74 -2.56 -6.26
N VAL A 247 22.92 -2.14 -5.00
CA VAL A 247 22.09 -2.57 -3.89
C VAL A 247 20.85 -1.69 -3.83
N THR A 248 19.69 -2.28 -4.08
CA THR A 248 18.40 -1.58 -4.09
C THR A 248 17.32 -2.43 -3.45
N HIS A 249 16.25 -1.76 -3.04
CA HIS A 249 15.02 -2.39 -2.60
C HIS A 249 14.27 -2.92 -3.82
N ILE A 250 14.07 -4.23 -3.95
CA ILE A 250 13.52 -4.85 -5.18
C ILE A 250 12.11 -4.40 -5.55
N GLY A 251 11.33 -3.88 -4.59
CA GLY A 251 10.01 -3.28 -4.83
C GLY A 251 10.05 -1.82 -5.26
N HIS A 252 11.21 -1.15 -5.22
CA HIS A 252 11.37 0.21 -5.76
C HIS A 252 11.49 0.21 -7.29
N GLU A 253 11.74 -0.96 -7.88
CA GLU A 253 11.71 -1.16 -9.34
C GLU A 253 10.26 -1.20 -9.88
N HIS A 254 9.25 -1.17 -8.99
CA HIS A 254 7.85 -0.99 -9.40
C HIS A 254 7.64 0.43 -9.87
N VAL A 255 7.18 0.57 -11.10
CA VAL A 255 6.65 1.83 -11.63
C VAL A 255 5.16 1.67 -11.89
N ALA A 256 4.39 2.75 -11.75
CA ALA A 256 2.93 2.73 -11.92
C ALA A 256 2.55 2.67 -13.42
N ASP A 257 2.80 1.52 -14.05
CA ASP A 257 2.73 1.28 -15.50
C ASP A 257 1.68 0.25 -15.91
N GLY A 258 0.89 -0.27 -14.95
CA GLY A 258 -0.13 -1.28 -15.22
C GLY A 258 0.38 -2.72 -15.33
N ARG A 259 1.70 -2.95 -15.24
CA ARG A 259 2.28 -4.30 -15.36
C ARG A 259 2.15 -5.11 -14.08
N TRP A 260 1.93 -6.40 -14.27
CA TRP A 260 2.06 -7.39 -13.20
C TRP A 260 3.55 -7.67 -12.97
N ARG A 261 3.91 -7.95 -11.72
CA ARG A 261 5.27 -8.37 -11.35
C ARG A 261 5.25 -9.82 -10.93
N ILE A 262 6.23 -10.58 -11.39
CA ILE A 262 6.42 -11.98 -11.00
C ILE A 262 7.84 -12.11 -10.48
N TYR A 263 7.96 -12.36 -9.17
CA TYR A 263 9.24 -12.61 -8.53
C TYR A 263 9.42 -14.12 -8.38
N ALA A 264 10.34 -14.69 -9.16
CA ALA A 264 10.76 -16.08 -9.02
C ALA A 264 11.99 -16.13 -8.11
N PHE A 265 11.78 -16.57 -6.88
CA PHE A 265 12.83 -16.85 -5.92
C PHE A 265 13.36 -18.26 -6.12
N ALA A 266 14.64 -18.37 -6.44
CA ALA A 266 15.26 -19.63 -6.80
C ALA A 266 15.29 -20.64 -5.63
N ASP A 267 15.21 -21.91 -6.00
CA ASP A 267 15.60 -23.03 -5.15
C ASP A 267 17.12 -23.05 -4.92
N SER A 268 17.64 -24.10 -4.29
CA SER A 268 19.02 -24.14 -3.80
C SER A 268 20.15 -24.21 -4.86
N PRO A 269 19.98 -24.87 -6.02
CA PRO A 269 21.03 -24.94 -7.04
C PRO A 269 21.49 -23.57 -7.55
N ALA A 270 22.69 -23.50 -8.10
CA ALA A 270 23.20 -22.26 -8.68
C ALA A 270 22.52 -21.95 -10.04
N PRO A 271 22.47 -20.68 -10.46
CA PRO A 271 22.14 -20.32 -11.84
C PRO A 271 22.93 -21.19 -12.85
N GLY A 272 22.28 -21.62 -13.92
CA GLY A 272 22.87 -22.51 -14.94
C GLY A 272 22.84 -24.00 -14.60
N GLU A 273 22.53 -24.38 -13.36
CA GLU A 273 22.33 -25.79 -12.98
C GLU A 273 20.86 -26.23 -13.20
N PRO A 274 20.59 -27.51 -13.48
CA PRO A 274 19.24 -28.05 -13.47
C PRO A 274 18.58 -27.84 -12.10
N SER A 275 17.47 -27.11 -12.09
CA SER A 275 16.78 -26.69 -10.87
C SER A 275 15.29 -26.47 -11.14
N LYS A 276 14.49 -26.31 -10.08
CA LYS A 276 13.08 -25.92 -10.22
C LYS A 276 12.96 -24.55 -10.86
N MET A 277 13.86 -23.63 -10.51
CA MET A 277 13.94 -22.29 -11.10
C MET A 277 14.21 -22.31 -12.60
N THR A 278 15.18 -23.12 -13.05
CA THR A 278 15.50 -23.27 -14.48
C THR A 278 14.32 -23.88 -15.25
N ALA A 279 13.70 -24.93 -14.73
CA ALA A 279 12.54 -25.56 -15.36
C ALA A 279 11.32 -24.61 -15.44
N TRP A 280 11.06 -23.84 -14.38
CA TRP A 280 10.00 -22.83 -14.36
C TRP A 280 10.26 -21.72 -15.39
N ALA A 281 11.50 -21.23 -15.47
CA ALA A 281 11.88 -20.18 -16.40
C ALA A 281 11.78 -20.63 -17.86
N ASP A 282 12.23 -21.86 -18.17
CA ASP A 282 12.10 -22.45 -19.50
C ASP A 282 10.63 -22.60 -19.90
N TRP A 283 9.79 -23.12 -19.01
CA TRP A 283 8.35 -23.19 -19.22
C TRP A 283 7.73 -21.81 -19.47
N MET A 284 8.06 -20.82 -18.63
CA MET A 284 7.53 -19.47 -18.72
C MET A 284 7.88 -18.80 -20.07
N LYS A 285 9.03 -19.15 -20.66
CA LYS A 285 9.47 -18.58 -21.94
C LYS A 285 8.94 -19.33 -23.16
N THR A 286 8.76 -20.64 -23.06
CA THR A 286 8.61 -21.51 -24.25
C THR A 286 7.25 -22.17 -24.37
N ASP A 287 6.54 -22.38 -23.28
CA ASP A 287 5.27 -23.10 -23.28
C ASP A 287 4.11 -22.16 -23.63
N ASP A 288 3.27 -22.55 -24.59
CA ASP A 288 2.11 -21.76 -25.03
C ASP A 288 1.01 -21.68 -23.96
N ALA A 289 1.06 -22.50 -22.90
CA ALA A 289 0.20 -22.34 -21.73
C ALA A 289 0.68 -21.22 -20.78
N SER A 290 1.94 -20.79 -20.87
CA SER A 290 2.50 -19.79 -19.95
C SER A 290 1.84 -18.42 -20.12
N PRO A 291 1.60 -17.68 -19.01
CA PRO A 291 0.95 -16.37 -19.10
C PRO A 291 1.77 -15.38 -19.94
N LEU A 292 3.11 -15.48 -19.92
CA LEU A 292 3.97 -14.65 -20.76
C LEU A 292 3.67 -14.86 -22.25
N ARG A 293 3.52 -16.10 -22.71
CA ARG A 293 3.25 -16.43 -24.12
C ARG A 293 1.82 -16.12 -24.56
N ARG A 294 0.86 -16.28 -23.65
CA ARG A 294 -0.57 -16.10 -23.94
C ARG A 294 -1.01 -14.65 -23.96
N PHE A 295 -0.58 -13.87 -22.97
CA PHE A 295 -1.17 -12.54 -22.74
C PHE A 295 -0.25 -11.39 -23.15
N THR A 296 1.01 -11.65 -23.49
CA THR A 296 1.90 -10.61 -24.00
C THR A 296 1.64 -10.40 -25.49
N PRO A 297 1.32 -9.17 -25.94
CA PRO A 297 1.12 -8.89 -27.35
C PRO A 297 2.33 -9.28 -28.20
N ALA A 298 2.09 -9.85 -29.39
CA ALA A 298 3.16 -10.24 -30.31
C ALA A 298 3.99 -9.05 -30.81
N GLU A 299 3.38 -7.86 -30.85
CA GLU A 299 4.06 -6.59 -31.13
C GLU A 299 4.33 -5.84 -29.83
N GLY A 300 5.58 -5.40 -29.63
CA GLY A 300 5.96 -4.58 -28.48
C GLY A 300 7.06 -5.21 -27.64
N ASP A 301 7.10 -4.81 -26.37
CA ASP A 301 8.12 -5.23 -25.41
C ASP A 301 7.76 -6.61 -24.81
N ASP A 302 8.76 -7.47 -24.64
CA ASP A 302 8.61 -8.81 -24.03
C ASP A 302 7.99 -8.75 -22.63
N ASN A 303 8.12 -7.61 -21.93
CA ASN A 303 7.59 -7.38 -20.59
C ASN A 303 6.45 -6.36 -20.58
N ALA A 304 5.70 -6.22 -21.68
CA ALA A 304 4.58 -5.28 -21.76
C ALA A 304 3.46 -5.56 -20.74
N VAL A 305 3.30 -6.82 -20.33
CA VAL A 305 2.28 -7.25 -19.34
C VAL A 305 2.92 -7.73 -18.04
N PHE A 306 4.00 -8.53 -18.15
CA PHE A 306 4.67 -9.15 -17.00
C PHE A 306 6.11 -8.67 -16.89
N ASP A 307 6.43 -8.05 -15.75
CA ASP A 307 7.78 -7.74 -15.34
C ASP A 307 8.30 -8.87 -14.43
N ILE A 308 9.08 -9.79 -15.03
CA ILE A 308 9.53 -11.04 -14.42
C ILE A 308 10.95 -10.87 -13.89
N LYS A 309 11.16 -11.15 -12.60
CA LYS A 309 12.44 -10.99 -11.91
C LYS A 309 12.90 -12.29 -11.27
N GLY A 310 14.17 -12.64 -11.48
CA GLY A 310 14.82 -13.80 -10.90
C GLY A 310 15.67 -13.41 -9.69
N ILE A 311 15.42 -14.01 -8.54
CA ILE A 311 16.13 -13.72 -7.28
C ILE A 311 16.88 -14.98 -6.84
N TYR A 312 18.18 -14.88 -6.72
CA TYR A 312 19.06 -16.00 -6.39
C TYR A 312 19.67 -15.88 -5.00
N ARG A 313 19.84 -17.04 -4.35
CA ARG A 313 20.39 -17.17 -2.99
C ARG A 313 21.90 -16.90 -2.94
N GLN A 314 22.54 -17.17 -4.07
CA GLN A 314 23.97 -17.04 -4.27
C GLN A 314 24.38 -15.56 -4.21
N GLY A 315 25.59 -15.30 -3.74
CA GLY A 315 26.20 -13.99 -3.79
C GLY A 315 26.57 -13.61 -5.22
N HIS A 316 26.74 -12.32 -5.45
CA HIS A 316 27.08 -11.79 -6.78
C HIS A 316 28.44 -12.24 -7.36
N HIS A 317 29.30 -12.88 -6.55
CA HIS A 317 30.57 -13.47 -7.00
C HIS A 317 30.47 -14.97 -7.31
N ASP A 318 29.33 -15.59 -7.01
CA ASP A 318 29.15 -17.05 -7.08
C ASP A 318 28.54 -17.51 -8.41
N PHE A 319 28.07 -16.59 -9.26
CA PHE A 319 27.51 -16.87 -10.58
C PHE A 319 27.65 -15.68 -11.52
N GLU A 320 27.73 -15.92 -12.83
CA GLU A 320 27.75 -14.90 -13.86
C GLU A 320 26.33 -14.48 -14.24
N LEU A 321 26.16 -13.23 -14.71
CA LEU A 321 24.83 -12.68 -15.04
C LEU A 321 24.05 -13.60 -15.99
N PHE A 322 24.72 -14.10 -17.03
CA PHE A 322 24.11 -14.91 -18.10
C PHE A 322 23.97 -16.40 -17.76
N ASP A 323 24.31 -16.82 -16.54
CA ASP A 323 23.92 -18.13 -16.03
C ASP A 323 22.41 -18.17 -15.69
N ALA A 324 21.79 -16.99 -15.53
CA ALA A 324 20.36 -16.88 -15.35
C ALA A 324 19.60 -17.16 -16.68
N PRO A 325 18.42 -17.80 -16.64
CA PRO A 325 17.59 -18.05 -17.81
C PRO A 325 17.16 -16.80 -18.60
N ASP A 326 16.97 -16.96 -19.91
CA ASP A 326 16.62 -15.89 -20.86
C ASP A 326 15.30 -15.15 -20.56
N VAL A 327 14.38 -15.77 -19.81
CA VAL A 327 13.12 -15.13 -19.41
C VAL A 327 13.35 -13.85 -18.58
N PHE A 328 14.49 -13.74 -17.89
CA PHE A 328 14.86 -12.58 -17.09
C PHE A 328 15.55 -11.47 -17.91
N PHE A 329 15.66 -11.62 -19.22
CA PHE A 329 16.33 -10.68 -20.12
C PHE A 329 15.40 -10.16 -21.22
N PRO A 330 14.28 -9.49 -20.86
CA PRO A 330 13.26 -9.10 -21.83
C PRO A 330 13.82 -8.11 -22.87
N ARG A 331 13.35 -8.24 -24.11
CA ARG A 331 13.62 -7.29 -25.20
C ARG A 331 12.61 -6.14 -25.15
N MET A 332 13.10 -4.90 -25.14
CA MET A 332 12.27 -3.71 -24.92
C MET A 332 12.66 -2.54 -25.83
N GLY A 333 11.73 -1.63 -26.04
CA GLY A 333 11.90 -0.40 -26.80
C GLY A 333 11.92 -0.61 -28.31
N THR A 334 11.94 0.49 -29.06
CA THR A 334 11.87 0.51 -30.53
C THR A 334 13.04 -0.19 -31.22
N LEU A 335 14.19 -0.26 -30.56
CA LEU A 335 15.37 -0.97 -31.05
C LEU A 335 15.40 -2.43 -30.60
N SER A 336 14.40 -2.87 -29.82
CA SER A 336 14.34 -4.18 -29.19
C SER A 336 15.66 -4.47 -28.50
N LEU A 337 16.04 -3.77 -27.42
CA LEU A 337 17.28 -4.02 -26.68
C LEU A 337 17.03 -4.91 -25.47
N THR A 338 18.02 -5.69 -25.06
CA THR A 338 17.90 -6.54 -23.87
C THR A 338 17.99 -5.69 -22.61
N SER A 339 17.03 -5.87 -21.69
CA SER A 339 17.14 -5.42 -20.31
C SER A 339 17.98 -6.40 -19.50
N TYR A 340 18.93 -5.89 -18.71
CA TYR A 340 19.77 -6.70 -17.82
C TYR A 340 19.39 -6.55 -16.34
N GLU A 341 18.29 -5.86 -16.04
CA GLU A 341 17.98 -5.36 -14.70
C GLU A 341 17.09 -6.29 -13.85
N ASN A 342 16.77 -7.48 -14.36
CA ASN A 342 15.77 -8.37 -13.77
C ASN A 342 16.37 -9.57 -13.00
N VAL A 343 17.70 -9.63 -12.83
CA VAL A 343 18.38 -10.67 -12.04
C VAL A 343 19.00 -10.07 -10.79
N TYR A 344 18.72 -10.68 -9.63
CA TYR A 344 19.21 -10.23 -8.32
C TYR A 344 19.90 -11.34 -7.55
N ALA A 345 20.94 -10.98 -6.79
CA ALA A 345 21.60 -11.81 -5.79
C ALA A 345 21.23 -11.39 -4.37
N ALA A 346 21.23 -12.36 -3.47
CA ALA A 346 21.16 -12.10 -2.03
C ALA A 346 22.40 -11.33 -1.54
N LEU A 347 22.20 -10.52 -0.49
CA LEU A 347 23.27 -9.72 0.11
C LEU A 347 23.89 -10.46 1.30
N PRO A 348 25.23 -10.48 1.42
CA PRO A 348 25.88 -10.93 2.65
C PRO A 348 25.42 -10.06 3.84
N GLY A 349 24.87 -10.69 4.88
CA GLY A 349 24.40 -10.01 6.10
C GLY A 349 23.03 -9.35 6.04
N GLU A 350 22.43 -9.17 4.85
CA GLU A 350 21.06 -8.67 4.65
C GLU A 350 20.34 -9.57 3.62
N ASP A 351 20.26 -10.88 3.92
CA ASP A 351 19.69 -11.89 3.01
C ASP A 351 18.18 -11.76 2.90
N ILE A 352 17.70 -11.50 1.68
CA ILE A 352 16.28 -11.41 1.35
C ILE A 352 15.52 -12.72 1.60
N PHE A 353 16.15 -13.88 1.41
CA PHE A 353 15.49 -15.17 1.62
C PHE A 353 15.18 -15.37 3.10
N ALA A 354 16.14 -15.09 3.98
CA ALA A 354 15.90 -15.07 5.43
C ALA A 354 14.92 -13.94 5.82
N GLY A 355 15.16 -12.72 5.34
CA GLY A 355 14.38 -11.52 5.69
C GLY A 355 12.92 -11.56 5.23
N ARG A 356 12.58 -12.41 4.26
CA ARG A 356 11.21 -12.63 3.77
C ARG A 356 10.72 -14.07 3.96
N GLY A 357 11.47 -14.88 4.70
CA GLY A 357 11.11 -16.26 5.01
C GLY A 357 10.75 -17.07 3.76
N ILE A 358 11.64 -17.03 2.76
CA ILE A 358 11.50 -17.74 1.49
C ILE A 358 12.00 -19.18 1.65
N SER A 359 11.15 -20.15 1.29
CA SER A 359 11.46 -21.59 1.36
C SER A 359 12.68 -21.96 0.53
N ARG A 360 13.44 -22.96 1.00
CA ARG A 360 14.60 -23.53 0.29
C ARG A 360 14.24 -24.16 -1.05
N ASP A 361 12.98 -24.53 -1.23
CA ASP A 361 12.42 -25.05 -2.48
C ASP A 361 12.08 -23.95 -3.49
N GLY A 362 12.35 -22.68 -3.15
CA GLY A 362 11.99 -21.52 -3.96
C GLY A 362 10.51 -21.15 -3.83
N ALA A 363 10.13 -20.06 -4.51
CA ALA A 363 8.76 -19.57 -4.54
C ALA A 363 8.53 -18.64 -5.73
N VAL A 364 7.31 -18.62 -6.25
CA VAL A 364 6.83 -17.58 -7.17
C VAL A 364 5.91 -16.65 -6.39
N VAL A 365 6.25 -15.37 -6.35
CA VAL A 365 5.42 -14.32 -5.73
C VAL A 365 4.86 -13.43 -6.83
N VAL A 366 3.55 -13.49 -7.04
CA VAL A 366 2.82 -12.67 -8.01
C VAL A 366 2.38 -11.37 -7.34
N VAL A 367 2.65 -10.25 -7.98
CA VAL A 367 2.35 -8.92 -7.46
C VAL A 367 1.58 -8.11 -8.49
N ARG A 368 0.48 -7.51 -8.05
CA ARG A 368 -0.42 -6.68 -8.85
C ARG A 368 0.23 -5.37 -9.28
N PRO A 369 -0.33 -4.69 -10.30
CA PRO A 369 0.13 -3.35 -10.69
C PRO A 369 0.00 -2.29 -9.60
N ASP A 370 -0.92 -2.48 -8.64
CA ASP A 370 -1.07 -1.65 -7.43
C ASP A 370 -0.19 -2.10 -6.25
N GLN A 371 0.82 -2.94 -6.51
CA GLN A 371 1.86 -3.38 -5.57
C GLN A 371 1.38 -4.33 -4.46
N TYR A 372 0.19 -4.93 -4.59
CA TYR A 372 -0.30 -5.97 -3.68
C TYR A 372 0.10 -7.38 -4.11
N VAL A 373 0.51 -8.21 -3.15
CA VAL A 373 0.78 -9.64 -3.37
C VAL A 373 -0.53 -10.33 -3.71
N ALA A 374 -0.57 -10.94 -4.88
CA ALA A 374 -1.74 -11.57 -5.46
C ALA A 374 -1.75 -13.09 -5.20
N ALA A 375 -0.59 -13.72 -5.26
CA ALA A 375 -0.42 -15.14 -5.03
C ALA A 375 1.02 -15.47 -4.60
N VAL A 376 1.15 -16.57 -3.86
CA VAL A 376 2.42 -17.25 -3.58
C VAL A 376 2.25 -18.69 -4.03
N LEU A 377 3.11 -19.15 -4.94
CA LEU A 377 3.01 -20.48 -5.58
C LEU A 377 4.36 -21.20 -5.54
N PRO A 378 4.38 -22.55 -5.54
CA PRO A 378 5.58 -23.32 -5.83
C PRO A 378 6.13 -23.02 -7.24
N LEU A 379 7.45 -23.09 -7.42
CA LEU A 379 8.07 -23.02 -8.76
C LEU A 379 7.56 -24.11 -9.72
N GLU A 380 7.11 -25.24 -9.19
CA GLU A 380 6.60 -26.38 -9.97
C GLU A 380 5.12 -26.22 -10.35
N ASP A 381 4.38 -25.29 -9.72
CA ASP A 381 2.94 -25.10 -9.97
C ASP A 381 2.69 -24.13 -11.13
N THR A 382 3.17 -24.51 -12.30
CA THR A 382 3.02 -23.73 -13.54
C THR A 382 1.57 -23.71 -14.02
N ALA A 383 0.81 -24.77 -13.76
CA ALA A 383 -0.62 -24.86 -14.04
C ALA A 383 -1.40 -23.85 -13.18
N GLY A 384 -1.17 -23.82 -11.86
CA GLY A 384 -1.82 -22.86 -10.97
C GLY A 384 -1.50 -21.40 -11.32
N LEU A 385 -0.27 -21.10 -11.76
CA LEU A 385 0.09 -19.77 -12.25
C LEU A 385 -0.68 -19.38 -13.53
N SER A 386 -0.86 -20.32 -14.45
CA SER A 386 -1.63 -20.08 -15.69
C SER A 386 -3.11 -19.89 -15.40
N GLU A 387 -3.70 -20.79 -14.62
CA GLU A 387 -5.08 -20.71 -14.15
C GLU A 387 -5.34 -19.40 -13.38
N PHE A 388 -4.36 -18.93 -12.59
CA PHE A 388 -4.47 -17.66 -11.87
C PHE A 388 -4.80 -16.50 -12.82
N PHE A 389 -4.06 -16.37 -13.94
CA PHE A 389 -4.22 -15.28 -14.90
C PHE A 389 -5.39 -15.49 -15.89
N ASP A 390 -5.66 -16.74 -16.27
CA ASP A 390 -6.77 -17.12 -17.16
C ASP A 390 -8.15 -16.66 -16.65
N ARG A 391 -8.29 -16.50 -15.34
CA ARG A 391 -9.53 -16.04 -14.71
C ARG A 391 -9.95 -14.64 -15.16
N PHE A 392 -9.01 -13.78 -15.57
CA PHE A 392 -9.31 -12.36 -15.82
C PHE A 392 -8.58 -11.71 -16.99
N LEU A 393 -7.42 -12.22 -17.44
CA LEU A 393 -6.74 -11.68 -18.63
C LEU A 393 -7.37 -12.19 -19.94
N ARG A 394 -7.11 -11.48 -21.03
CA ARG A 394 -7.57 -11.77 -22.38
C ARG A 394 -6.40 -11.82 -23.35
N GLU A 395 -6.49 -12.72 -24.33
CA GLU A 395 -5.53 -12.90 -25.43
C GLU A 395 -5.70 -11.85 -26.53
#